data_AF-A0A6L2NGZ6-F1
#
_entry.id   AF-A0A6L2NGZ6-F1
#
_cell.length_a   1.000
_cell.length_b   1.000
_cell.length_c   1.000
_cell.angle_alpha   90.00
_cell.angle_beta   90.00
_cell.angle_gamma   90.00
#
_symmetry.space_group_name_H-M   'P 1'
#
loop_
_entity.id
_entity.type
_entity.pdbx_description
1 polymer ?
#
loop_
_entity_poly.entity_id
_entity_poly.type
_entity_poly.pdbx_seq_one_letter_code
_entity_poly.pdbx_strand_id
1 'polypeptide(L)'
;MHMLKVYLESCSPAQRPLVAVLLLHLDLLVDQHKYTTYREQAVDTITLALDSSLLDEKVRISCCRALLILGGRISFSGKVMTEDWILKKAGFLDGPELDVQEDEVPMKDNIFSSSNIIHECKEEEVAVNDWLMLISASLLGDRKKSFLYSIFRCLKSGDRDITRVCLTTMAWLSSTLASLHSCDSRVSLFSVVINQLKENLKDGESLEHRILAAMSLLHFSKIPECRELLMTIANEITAPLKDLCEATWMAKELYALISRED
;
A
#
# COMPACT_ATOMS: atom_id res chain seq x y z
N MET A 1 7.21 23.98 -7.41
CA MET A 1 5.89 23.62 -6.84
C MET A 1 4.74 24.47 -7.40
N HIS A 2 4.80 25.81 -7.36
CA HIS A 2 3.70 26.66 -7.86
C HIS A 2 3.25 26.38 -9.31
N MET A 3 4.18 26.24 -10.27
CA MET A 3 3.79 25.91 -11.66
C MET A 3 3.06 24.56 -11.77
N LEU A 4 3.48 23.57 -10.97
CA LEU A 4 2.83 22.25 -10.96
C LEU A 4 1.42 22.33 -10.37
N LYS A 5 1.22 23.17 -9.34
CA LYS A 5 -0.09 23.48 -8.77
C LYS A 5 -1.03 24.11 -9.82
N VAL A 6 -0.55 25.14 -10.53
CA VAL A 6 -1.31 25.79 -11.61
C VAL A 6 -1.64 24.81 -12.74
N TYR A 7 -0.69 23.92 -13.07
CA TYR A 7 -0.94 22.87 -14.05
C TYR A 7 -1.98 21.85 -13.55
N LEU A 8 -1.94 21.46 -12.28
CA LEU A 8 -2.93 20.56 -11.68
C LEU A 8 -4.36 21.12 -11.81
N GLU A 9 -4.52 22.43 -11.62
CA GLU A 9 -5.81 23.14 -11.72
C GLU A 9 -6.36 23.21 -13.15
N SER A 10 -5.48 23.22 -14.16
CA SER A 10 -5.84 23.41 -15.57
C SER A 10 -5.82 22.11 -16.39
N CYS A 11 -5.13 21.06 -15.93
CA CYS A 11 -5.01 19.80 -16.65
C CYS A 11 -6.32 19.00 -16.67
N SER A 12 -6.42 18.10 -17.64
CA SER A 12 -7.60 17.24 -17.81
C SER A 12 -7.80 16.29 -16.61
N PRO A 13 -9.04 15.85 -16.31
CA PRO A 13 -9.29 14.92 -15.22
C PRO A 13 -8.43 13.65 -15.26
N ALA A 14 -8.13 13.14 -16.45
CA ALA A 14 -7.28 11.98 -16.63
C ALA A 14 -5.80 12.25 -16.32
N GLN A 15 -5.31 13.48 -16.34
CA GLN A 15 -3.91 13.81 -16.01
C GLN A 15 -3.72 14.10 -14.52
N ARG A 16 -4.77 14.60 -13.85
CA ARG A 16 -4.75 15.02 -12.45
C ARG A 16 -4.12 14.01 -11.48
N PRO A 17 -4.38 12.69 -11.54
CA PRO A 17 -3.85 11.75 -10.55
C PRO A 17 -2.32 11.72 -10.55
N LEU A 18 -1.71 11.67 -11.75
CA LEU A 18 -0.25 11.64 -11.90
C LEU A 18 0.40 12.95 -11.47
N VAL A 19 -0.20 14.09 -11.85
CA VAL A 19 0.30 15.41 -11.47
C VAL A 19 0.22 15.61 -9.95
N ALA A 20 -0.85 15.12 -9.32
CA ALA A 20 -1.03 15.20 -7.87
C ALA A 20 -0.02 14.34 -7.11
N VAL A 21 0.26 13.11 -7.55
CA VAL A 21 1.29 12.26 -6.94
C VAL A 21 2.67 12.90 -7.06
N LEU A 22 3.01 13.45 -8.23
CA LEU A 22 4.26 14.19 -8.41
C LEU A 22 4.34 15.41 -7.49
N LEU A 23 3.25 16.17 -7.34
CA LEU A 23 3.20 17.32 -6.45
C LEU A 23 3.41 16.91 -4.99
N LEU A 24 2.78 15.81 -4.56
CA LEU A 24 2.92 15.28 -3.21
C LEU A 24 4.36 14.84 -2.92
N HIS A 25 4.97 14.07 -3.82
CA HIS A 25 6.36 13.63 -3.65
C HIS A 25 7.32 14.82 -3.62
N LEU A 26 7.17 15.80 -4.52
CA LEU A 26 8.03 16.99 -4.54
C LEU A 26 7.86 17.84 -3.29
N ASP A 27 6.64 18.00 -2.78
CA ASP A 27 6.40 18.75 -1.55
C ASP A 27 7.04 18.08 -0.33
N LEU A 28 6.93 16.76 -0.22
CA LEU A 28 7.55 15.97 0.85
C LEU A 28 9.08 15.97 0.80
N LEU A 29 9.69 16.17 -0.37
CA LEU A 29 11.14 16.35 -0.51
C LEU A 29 11.63 17.71 0.01
N VAL A 30 10.79 18.75 -0.03
CA VAL A 30 11.19 20.12 0.34
C VAL A 30 11.01 20.37 1.84
N ASP A 31 9.85 20.02 2.40
CA ASP A 31 9.57 20.23 3.82
C ASP A 31 8.69 19.09 4.37
N GLN A 32 9.31 18.15 5.07
CA GLN A 32 8.61 16.99 5.63
C GLN A 32 7.67 17.37 6.78
N HIS A 33 7.96 18.45 7.51
CA HIS A 33 7.37 18.74 8.82
C HIS A 33 6.17 19.68 8.74
N LYS A 34 6.09 20.51 7.70
CA LYS A 34 4.97 21.44 7.50
C LYS A 34 3.95 20.89 6.51
N TYR A 35 2.70 20.84 6.95
CA TYR A 35 1.59 20.59 6.03
C TYR A 35 1.35 21.83 5.16
N THR A 36 1.65 21.72 3.86
CA THR A 36 1.54 22.84 2.91
C THR A 36 0.19 22.80 2.17
N THR A 37 -0.19 23.93 1.56
CA THR A 37 -1.34 23.99 0.65
C THR A 37 -1.15 23.13 -0.61
N TYR A 38 0.10 22.86 -1.01
CA TYR A 38 0.41 21.95 -2.11
C TYR A 38 0.11 20.50 -1.74
N ARG A 39 0.49 20.10 -0.52
CA ARG A 39 0.18 18.77 0.04
C ARG A 39 -1.32 18.54 0.14
N GLU A 40 -2.04 19.53 0.65
CA GLU A 40 -3.50 19.52 0.72
C GLU A 40 -4.14 19.26 -0.63
N GLN A 41 -3.79 20.10 -1.61
CA GLN A 41 -4.37 19.98 -2.94
C GLN A 41 -3.99 18.69 -3.64
N ALA A 42 -2.76 18.18 -3.42
CA ALA A 42 -2.34 16.90 -3.96
C ALA A 42 -3.18 15.74 -3.39
N VAL A 43 -3.31 15.65 -2.06
CA VAL A 43 -4.08 14.60 -1.39
C VAL A 43 -5.57 14.65 -1.76
N ASP A 44 -6.16 15.85 -1.79
CA ASP A 44 -7.55 16.03 -2.20
C ASP A 44 -7.75 15.61 -3.66
N THR A 45 -6.81 15.93 -4.54
CA THR A 45 -6.90 15.56 -5.96
C THR A 45 -6.74 14.06 -6.17
N ILE A 46 -5.84 13.40 -5.44
CA ILE A 46 -5.71 11.93 -5.46
C ILE A 46 -7.01 11.27 -4.97
N THR A 47 -7.58 11.78 -3.87
CA THR A 47 -8.83 11.25 -3.29
C THR A 47 -10.01 11.43 -4.26
N LEU A 48 -10.11 12.59 -4.93
CA LEU A 48 -11.11 12.84 -5.96
C LEU A 48 -10.92 11.96 -7.19
N ALA A 49 -9.68 11.67 -7.58
CA ALA A 49 -9.38 10.78 -8.68
C ALA A 49 -9.83 9.34 -8.39
N LEU A 50 -9.65 8.85 -7.16
CA LEU A 50 -10.18 7.56 -6.72
C LEU A 50 -11.70 7.50 -6.88
N ASP A 51 -12.43 8.49 -6.36
CA ASP A 51 -13.89 8.54 -6.52
C ASP A 51 -14.32 8.58 -7.99
N SER A 52 -13.58 9.31 -8.83
CA SER A 52 -13.88 9.51 -10.26
C SER A 52 -13.52 8.28 -11.10
N SER A 53 -12.56 7.46 -10.66
CA SER A 53 -12.16 6.22 -11.32
C SER A 53 -13.30 5.19 -11.43
N LEU A 54 -14.26 5.28 -10.51
CA LEU A 54 -15.46 4.44 -10.49
C LEU A 54 -16.42 4.75 -11.64
N LEU A 55 -16.29 5.91 -12.28
CA LEU A 55 -17.22 6.40 -13.30
C LEU A 55 -16.54 6.62 -14.66
N ASP A 56 -15.24 6.93 -14.68
CA ASP A 56 -14.50 7.27 -15.88
C ASP A 56 -13.27 6.36 -16.04
N GLU A 57 -13.25 5.58 -17.13
CA GLU A 57 -12.16 4.66 -17.48
C GLU A 57 -10.82 5.35 -17.71
N LYS A 58 -10.79 6.53 -18.34
CA LYS A 58 -9.54 7.26 -18.58
C LYS A 58 -8.95 7.75 -17.27
N VAL A 59 -9.80 8.21 -16.35
CA VAL A 59 -9.38 8.58 -14.99
C VAL A 59 -8.92 7.34 -14.24
N ARG A 60 -9.62 6.21 -14.37
CA ARG A 60 -9.25 4.94 -13.72
C ARG A 60 -7.86 4.46 -14.12
N ILE A 61 -7.55 4.36 -15.41
CA ILE A 61 -6.23 3.95 -15.90
C ILE A 61 -5.12 4.83 -15.32
N SER A 62 -5.33 6.15 -15.33
CA SER A 62 -4.35 7.10 -14.79
C SER A 62 -4.24 7.03 -13.27
N CYS A 63 -5.36 6.84 -12.57
CA CYS A 63 -5.40 6.69 -11.12
C CYS A 63 -4.68 5.42 -10.67
N CYS A 64 -4.90 4.29 -11.34
CA CYS A 64 -4.17 3.04 -11.12
C CYS A 64 -2.66 3.27 -11.25
N ARG A 65 -2.22 3.91 -12.35
CA ARG A 65 -0.80 4.21 -12.55
C ARG A 65 -0.25 5.14 -11.47
N ALA A 66 -0.99 6.18 -11.10
CA ALA A 66 -0.58 7.15 -10.08
C ALA A 66 -0.42 6.50 -8.70
N LEU A 67 -1.36 5.66 -8.29
CA LEU A 67 -1.30 4.96 -7.00
C LEU A 67 -0.14 3.94 -6.93
N LEU A 68 0.16 3.25 -8.03
CA LEU A 68 1.35 2.38 -8.08
C LEU A 68 2.64 3.20 -7.92
N ILE A 69 2.74 4.37 -8.56
CA ILE A 69 3.88 5.30 -8.40
C ILE A 69 3.95 5.88 -6.99
N LEU A 70 2.80 6.13 -6.35
CA LEU A 70 2.72 6.71 -5.01
C LEU A 70 3.50 5.90 -3.98
N GLY A 71 3.49 4.57 -4.08
CA GLY A 71 4.27 3.66 -3.22
C GLY A 71 5.80 3.72 -3.43
N GLY A 72 6.28 4.47 -4.43
CA GLY A 72 7.68 4.91 -4.51
C GLY A 72 8.71 3.86 -4.93
N ARG A 73 8.31 2.63 -5.29
CA ARG A 73 9.22 1.58 -5.77
C ARG A 73 9.31 1.59 -7.28
N ILE A 74 10.43 2.09 -7.80
CA ILE A 74 10.70 2.19 -9.24
C ILE A 74 12.09 1.61 -9.49
N SER A 75 12.21 0.72 -10.48
CA SER A 75 13.48 0.15 -10.93
C SER A 75 14.33 1.19 -11.68
N PHE A 76 15.61 0.88 -11.90
CA PHE A 76 16.50 1.73 -12.69
C PHE A 76 16.01 1.96 -14.13
N SER A 77 15.27 1.01 -14.71
CA SER A 77 14.66 1.15 -16.04
C SER A 77 13.40 2.03 -16.05
N GLY A 78 12.94 2.50 -14.90
CA GLY A 78 11.71 3.28 -14.75
C GLY A 78 10.44 2.42 -14.66
N LYS A 79 10.55 1.09 -14.60
CA LYS A 79 9.41 0.20 -14.34
C LYS A 79 8.96 0.37 -12.88
N VAL A 80 7.66 0.56 -12.67
CA VAL A 80 7.06 0.63 -11.33
C VAL A 80 6.99 -0.79 -10.76
N MET A 81 7.59 -0.99 -9.59
CA MET A 81 7.80 -2.29 -8.93
C MET A 81 7.08 -2.39 -7.57
N THR A 82 6.18 -1.46 -7.26
CA THR A 82 5.51 -1.37 -5.95
C THR A 82 4.78 -2.64 -5.57
N GLU A 83 4.00 -3.21 -6.49
CA GLU A 83 3.27 -4.47 -6.25
C GLU A 83 4.24 -5.65 -6.08
N ASP A 84 5.14 -5.83 -7.03
CA ASP A 84 6.17 -6.89 -7.05
C ASP A 84 6.98 -6.91 -5.74
N TRP A 85 7.41 -5.74 -5.26
CA TRP A 85 8.18 -5.60 -4.02
C TRP A 85 7.36 -6.00 -2.78
N ILE A 86 6.08 -5.61 -2.72
CA ILE A 86 5.19 -5.97 -1.60
C ILE A 86 4.91 -7.47 -1.59
N LEU A 87 4.66 -8.09 -2.75
CA LEU A 87 4.46 -9.52 -2.88
C LEU A 87 5.71 -10.32 -2.47
N LYS A 88 6.91 -9.88 -2.89
CA LYS A 88 8.17 -10.46 -2.43
C LYS A 88 8.32 -10.35 -0.91
N LYS A 89 7.97 -9.19 -0.33
CA LYS A 89 7.99 -8.98 1.13
C LYS A 89 7.00 -9.87 1.88
N ALA A 90 5.86 -10.19 1.28
CA ALA A 90 4.91 -11.17 1.82
C ALA A 90 5.44 -12.62 1.77
N GLY A 91 6.52 -12.87 1.01
CA GLY A 91 7.10 -14.20 0.82
C GLY A 91 6.51 -14.96 -0.35
N PHE A 92 5.88 -14.28 -1.31
CA PHE A 92 5.36 -14.90 -2.51
C PHE A 92 6.48 -15.13 -3.52
N LEU A 93 6.95 -16.39 -3.60
CA LEU A 93 8.14 -16.78 -4.39
C LEU A 93 7.85 -16.92 -5.89
N ASP A 94 6.59 -17.20 -6.27
CA ASP A 94 6.14 -17.22 -7.68
C ASP A 94 5.76 -15.81 -8.20
N GLY A 95 6.07 -14.76 -7.43
CA GLY A 95 5.93 -13.38 -7.88
C GLY A 95 6.87 -13.06 -9.05
N PRO A 96 6.62 -11.99 -9.81
CA PRO A 96 7.50 -11.60 -10.91
C PRO A 96 8.93 -11.46 -10.39
N GLU A 97 9.87 -12.16 -11.04
CA GLU A 97 11.31 -12.03 -10.81
C GLU A 97 11.62 -10.53 -10.86
N LEU A 98 11.99 -9.97 -9.72
CA LEU A 98 12.49 -8.61 -9.72
C LEU A 98 13.80 -8.67 -10.52
N ASP A 99 14.00 -7.75 -11.46
CA ASP A 99 15.33 -7.42 -12.04
C ASP A 99 16.26 -6.81 -10.96
N VAL A 100 16.18 -7.31 -9.71
CA VAL A 100 17.36 -7.29 -8.85
C VAL A 100 18.20 -8.39 -9.45
N GLN A 101 19.29 -7.99 -10.09
CA GLN A 101 20.45 -8.83 -10.25
C GLN A 101 20.85 -9.27 -8.83
N GLU A 102 20.18 -10.32 -8.32
CA GLU A 102 20.70 -11.14 -7.27
C GLU A 102 21.96 -11.71 -7.90
N ASP A 103 23.10 -11.08 -7.60
CA ASP A 103 24.37 -11.78 -7.66
C ASP A 103 24.22 -12.98 -6.71
N GLU A 104 23.62 -14.05 -7.22
CA GLU A 104 23.79 -15.41 -6.74
C GLU A 104 25.28 -15.72 -6.87
N VAL A 105 26.07 -15.21 -5.94
CA VAL A 105 27.39 -15.77 -5.70
C VAL A 105 27.12 -17.08 -4.95
N PRO A 106 27.41 -18.24 -5.57
CA PRO A 106 27.25 -19.50 -4.88
C PRO A 106 28.13 -19.43 -3.63
N MET A 107 27.53 -19.76 -2.49
CA MET A 107 28.14 -19.86 -1.18
C MET A 107 29.48 -20.61 -1.26
N LYS A 108 30.57 -19.86 -1.42
CA LYS A 108 31.95 -20.30 -1.21
C LYS A 108 32.86 -19.08 -1.05
N ASP A 109 33.16 -18.83 0.22
CA ASP A 109 34.38 -18.20 0.71
C ASP A 109 34.78 -16.85 0.08
N ASN A 110 34.13 -15.76 0.47
CA ASN A 110 34.81 -14.45 0.52
C ASN A 110 34.23 -13.53 1.61
N ILE A 111 34.95 -13.45 2.73
CA ILE A 111 34.53 -12.88 4.02
C ILE A 111 34.67 -11.35 4.12
N PHE A 112 34.99 -10.62 3.05
CA PHE A 112 35.38 -9.20 3.18
C PHE A 112 34.62 -8.17 2.29
N SER A 113 33.48 -8.51 1.68
CA SER A 113 32.66 -7.50 0.94
C SER A 113 31.15 -7.62 1.11
N SER A 114 30.65 -8.58 1.88
CA SER A 114 29.21 -8.77 2.13
C SER A 114 28.63 -7.82 3.18
N SER A 115 29.45 -7.21 4.04
CA SER A 115 28.94 -6.32 5.10
C SER A 115 28.40 -5.00 4.55
N ASN A 116 29.03 -4.42 3.53
CA ASN A 116 28.66 -3.11 3.01
C ASN A 116 27.41 -3.18 2.12
N ILE A 117 27.27 -4.22 1.30
CA ILE A 117 26.09 -4.43 0.44
C ILE A 117 24.85 -4.76 1.29
N ILE A 118 24.98 -5.62 2.31
CA ILE A 118 23.88 -5.93 3.24
C ILE A 118 23.48 -4.70 4.07
N HIS A 119 24.45 -3.83 4.41
CA HIS A 119 24.19 -2.58 5.13
C HIS A 119 23.47 -1.55 4.25
N GLU A 120 23.90 -1.36 3.00
CA GLU A 120 23.27 -0.46 2.03
C GLU A 120 21.82 -0.87 1.72
N CYS A 121 21.54 -2.18 1.54
CA CYS A 121 20.17 -2.67 1.35
C CYS A 121 19.26 -2.41 2.57
N LYS A 122 19.82 -2.42 3.79
CA LYS A 122 19.05 -2.18 5.02
C LYS A 122 18.76 -0.69 5.23
N GLU A 123 19.71 0.19 4.91
CA GLU A 123 19.51 1.64 4.95
C GLU A 123 18.47 2.10 3.92
N GLU A 124 18.50 1.53 2.71
CA GLU A 124 17.49 1.81 1.69
C GLU A 124 16.08 1.40 2.16
N GLU A 125 15.93 0.22 2.79
CA GLU A 125 14.64 -0.22 3.31
C GLU A 125 14.12 0.70 4.42
N VAL A 126 14.99 1.16 5.31
CA VAL A 126 14.63 2.15 6.35
C VAL A 126 14.18 3.46 5.71
N ALA A 127 14.95 4.01 4.77
CA ALA A 127 14.62 5.26 4.09
C ALA A 127 13.27 5.18 3.34
N VAL A 128 12.97 4.04 2.71
CA VAL A 128 11.67 3.84 2.06
C VAL A 128 10.54 3.73 3.08
N ASN A 129 10.73 3.03 4.19
CA ASN A 129 9.70 2.94 5.22
C ASN A 129 9.40 4.33 5.82
N ASP A 130 10.42 5.14 6.08
CA ASP A 130 10.26 6.52 6.54
C ASP A 130 9.51 7.37 5.50
N TRP A 131 9.83 7.19 4.22
CA TRP A 131 9.12 7.86 3.13
C TRP A 131 7.64 7.47 3.04
N LEU A 132 7.34 6.17 3.13
CA LEU A 132 5.97 5.67 3.16
C LEU A 132 5.20 6.17 4.39
N MET A 133 5.87 6.32 5.53
CA MET A 133 5.27 6.89 6.75
C MET A 133 4.86 8.36 6.53
N LEU A 134 5.70 9.16 5.88
CA LEU A 134 5.40 10.55 5.52
C LEU A 134 4.22 10.67 4.54
N ILE A 135 4.20 9.83 3.51
CA ILE A 135 3.08 9.75 2.56
C ILE A 135 1.79 9.36 3.30
N SER A 136 1.85 8.33 4.14
CA SER A 136 0.71 7.81 4.90
C SER A 136 0.14 8.87 5.84
N ALA A 137 0.98 9.58 6.59
CA ALA A 137 0.56 10.69 7.43
C ALA A 137 -0.14 11.80 6.62
N SER A 138 0.34 12.06 5.40
CA SER A 138 -0.25 13.07 4.50
C SER A 138 -1.63 12.65 3.98
N LEU A 139 -1.77 11.40 3.54
CA LEU A 139 -3.02 10.84 3.01
C LEU A 139 -4.10 10.69 4.07
N LEU A 140 -3.69 10.37 5.30
CA LEU A 140 -4.59 10.05 6.39
C LEU A 140 -4.97 11.25 7.27
N GLY A 141 -4.39 12.43 7.05
CA GLY A 141 -4.73 13.61 7.84
C GLY A 141 -6.22 13.98 7.76
N ASP A 142 -6.68 14.87 8.64
CA ASP A 142 -8.07 15.30 8.66
C ASP A 142 -8.41 16.12 7.40
N ARG A 143 -9.35 15.62 6.59
CA ARG A 143 -9.73 16.17 5.28
C ARG A 143 -11.22 16.15 5.10
N LYS A 144 -11.70 17.00 4.19
CA LYS A 144 -13.11 16.99 3.77
C LYS A 144 -13.55 15.65 3.18
N LYS A 145 -12.65 14.94 2.49
CA LYS A 145 -12.87 13.60 1.96
C LYS A 145 -11.82 12.65 2.48
N SER A 146 -12.27 11.52 3.03
CA SER A 146 -11.37 10.49 3.54
C SER A 146 -10.76 9.66 2.41
N PHE A 147 -9.43 9.67 2.33
CA PHE A 147 -8.68 8.82 1.40
C PHE A 147 -9.00 7.33 1.60
N LEU A 148 -9.04 6.87 2.85
CA LEU A 148 -9.37 5.47 3.19
C LEU A 148 -10.78 5.09 2.73
N TYR A 149 -11.75 6.00 2.87
CA TYR A 149 -13.10 5.74 2.40
C TYR A 149 -13.17 5.62 0.87
N SER A 150 -12.44 6.46 0.14
CA SER A 150 -12.34 6.34 -1.32
C SER A 150 -11.64 5.05 -1.76
N ILE A 151 -10.59 4.61 -1.05
CA ILE A 151 -9.98 3.29 -1.27
C ILE A 151 -10.98 2.16 -1.03
N PHE A 152 -11.72 2.19 0.09
CA PHE A 152 -12.76 1.21 0.38
C PHE A 152 -13.79 1.10 -0.76
N ARG A 153 -14.27 2.25 -1.28
CA ARG A 153 -15.22 2.26 -2.40
C ARG A 153 -14.64 1.61 -3.66
N CYS A 154 -13.35 1.82 -3.92
CA CYS A 154 -12.66 1.21 -5.06
C CYS A 154 -12.45 -0.29 -4.89
N LEU A 155 -12.08 -0.74 -3.69
CA LEU A 155 -11.99 -2.17 -3.37
C LEU A 155 -13.34 -2.90 -3.55
N LYS A 156 -14.45 -2.21 -3.23
CA LYS A 156 -15.81 -2.74 -3.38
C LYS A 156 -16.35 -2.68 -4.83
N SER A 157 -15.67 -1.99 -5.74
CA SER A 157 -16.20 -1.67 -7.07
C SER A 157 -16.36 -2.87 -8.00
N GLY A 158 -15.56 -3.93 -7.79
CA GLY A 158 -15.51 -5.10 -8.66
C GLY A 158 -14.67 -4.92 -9.93
N ASP A 159 -14.10 -3.73 -10.18
CA ASP A 159 -13.14 -3.54 -11.28
C ASP A 159 -11.77 -4.09 -10.87
N ARG A 160 -11.28 -5.06 -11.65
CA ARG A 160 -10.05 -5.79 -11.35
C ARG A 160 -8.84 -4.88 -11.15
N ASP A 161 -8.63 -3.94 -12.07
CA ASP A 161 -7.40 -3.15 -12.11
C ASP A 161 -7.36 -2.15 -10.96
N ILE A 162 -8.47 -1.48 -10.64
CA ILE A 162 -8.51 -0.57 -9.49
C ILE A 162 -8.50 -1.33 -8.17
N THR A 163 -9.14 -2.50 -8.07
CA THR A 163 -9.09 -3.34 -6.87
C THR A 163 -7.65 -3.80 -6.60
N ARG A 164 -6.92 -4.29 -7.62
CA ARG A 164 -5.50 -4.67 -7.49
C ARG A 164 -4.65 -3.53 -6.92
N VAL A 165 -4.77 -2.35 -7.51
CA VAL A 165 -3.95 -1.20 -7.11
C VAL A 165 -4.37 -0.65 -5.74
N CYS A 166 -5.65 -0.71 -5.39
CA CYS A 166 -6.12 -0.35 -4.05
C CYS A 166 -5.64 -1.35 -2.99
N LEU A 167 -5.60 -2.66 -3.29
CA LEU A 167 -5.02 -3.68 -2.41
C LEU A 167 -3.52 -3.43 -2.22
N THR A 168 -2.79 -3.17 -3.31
CA THR A 168 -1.37 -2.79 -3.27
C THR A 168 -1.16 -1.55 -2.41
N THR A 169 -2.01 -0.54 -2.58
CA THR A 169 -1.97 0.71 -1.80
C THR A 169 -2.24 0.47 -0.32
N MET A 170 -3.24 -0.34 0.00
CA MET A 170 -3.56 -0.70 1.38
C MET A 170 -2.46 -1.52 2.04
N ALA A 171 -1.76 -2.39 1.31
CA ALA A 171 -0.71 -3.24 1.87
C ALA A 171 0.47 -2.41 2.41
N TRP A 172 0.95 -1.42 1.65
CA TRP A 172 2.01 -0.52 2.15
C TRP A 172 1.47 0.56 3.10
N LEU A 173 0.25 1.06 2.91
CA LEU A 173 -0.32 2.07 3.79
C LEU A 173 -0.54 1.51 5.20
N SER A 174 -1.11 0.30 5.28
CA SER A 174 -1.39 -0.39 6.54
C SER A 174 -0.13 -0.67 7.36
N SER A 175 1.02 -0.92 6.71
CA SER A 175 2.28 -1.20 7.42
C SER A 175 2.76 -0.03 8.28
N THR A 176 2.30 1.19 7.99
CA THR A 176 2.68 2.40 8.71
C THR A 176 1.69 2.79 9.82
N LEU A 177 0.48 2.23 9.80
CA LEU A 177 -0.63 2.68 10.65
C LEU A 177 -0.35 2.50 12.15
N ALA A 178 0.27 1.38 12.54
CA ALA A 178 0.62 1.13 13.94
C ALA A 178 1.61 2.16 14.53
N SER A 179 2.42 2.79 13.67
CA SER A 179 3.34 3.86 14.05
C SER A 179 2.70 5.25 14.05
N LEU A 180 1.50 5.39 13.46
CA LEU A 180 0.77 6.65 13.45
C LEU A 180 -0.12 6.73 14.70
N HIS A 181 0.27 7.57 15.66
CA HIS A 181 -0.34 7.73 16.99
C HIS A 181 -1.79 8.29 17.02
N SER A 182 -2.56 8.22 15.93
CA SER A 182 -3.87 8.88 15.78
C SER A 182 -5.01 7.96 15.30
N CYS A 183 -4.96 6.66 15.63
CA CYS A 183 -5.88 5.66 15.07
C CYS A 183 -7.29 5.66 15.69
N ASP A 184 -7.45 6.12 16.93
CA ASP A 184 -8.71 6.03 17.70
C ASP A 184 -9.91 6.69 17.00
N SER A 185 -9.68 7.80 16.30
CA SER A 185 -10.75 8.53 15.59
C SER A 185 -11.25 7.83 14.32
N ARG A 186 -10.61 6.72 13.88
CA ARG A 186 -10.86 6.08 12.59
C ARG A 186 -11.31 4.62 12.68
N VAL A 187 -11.60 4.13 13.89
CA VAL A 187 -12.00 2.73 14.12
C VAL A 187 -13.17 2.30 13.24
N SER A 188 -14.17 3.17 13.02
CA SER A 188 -15.30 2.89 12.12
C SER A 188 -14.89 2.67 10.66
N LEU A 189 -13.95 3.47 10.14
CA LEU A 189 -13.41 3.28 8.79
C LEU A 189 -12.54 2.03 8.71
N PHE A 190 -11.75 1.73 9.75
CA PHE A 190 -10.97 0.50 9.80
C PHE A 190 -11.86 -0.73 9.80
N SER A 191 -12.97 -0.74 10.54
CA SER A 191 -13.94 -1.83 10.51
C SER A 191 -14.50 -2.08 9.10
N VAL A 192 -14.86 -1.02 8.37
CA VAL A 192 -15.36 -1.12 6.99
C VAL A 192 -14.28 -1.63 6.04
N VAL A 193 -13.03 -1.14 6.17
CA VAL A 193 -11.90 -1.58 5.35
C VAL A 193 -11.51 -3.03 5.65
N ILE A 194 -11.42 -3.43 6.92
CA ILE A 194 -11.11 -4.80 7.35
C ILE A 194 -12.15 -5.78 6.79
N ASN A 195 -13.44 -5.45 6.87
CA ASN A 195 -14.48 -6.27 6.27
C ASN A 195 -14.32 -6.39 4.75
N GLN A 196 -13.95 -5.31 4.05
CA GLN A 196 -13.72 -5.39 2.62
C GLN A 196 -12.45 -6.19 2.27
N LEU A 197 -11.40 -6.11 3.08
CA LEU A 197 -10.19 -6.93 2.93
C LEU A 197 -10.50 -8.41 3.17
N LYS A 198 -11.37 -8.73 4.14
CA LYS A 198 -11.90 -10.09 4.35
C LYS A 198 -12.55 -10.63 3.08
N GLU A 199 -13.45 -9.88 2.44
CA GLU A 199 -14.08 -10.36 1.20
C GLU A 199 -13.05 -10.54 0.08
N ASN A 200 -12.04 -9.66 -0.05
CA ASN A 200 -10.98 -9.82 -1.05
C ASN A 200 -10.03 -11.00 -0.75
N LEU A 201 -9.87 -11.38 0.51
CA LEU A 201 -9.11 -12.56 0.90
C LEU A 201 -9.87 -13.86 0.56
N LYS A 202 -11.20 -13.86 0.71
CA LYS A 202 -12.08 -15.00 0.40
C LYS A 202 -12.27 -15.17 -1.11
N ASP A 203 -12.67 -14.09 -1.77
CA ASP A 203 -13.21 -14.10 -3.13
C ASP A 203 -12.32 -13.31 -4.11
N GLY A 204 -11.07 -13.04 -3.74
CA GLY A 204 -10.11 -12.33 -4.59
C GLY A 204 -9.88 -13.06 -5.91
N GLU A 205 -9.93 -12.31 -7.02
CA GLU A 205 -9.81 -12.85 -8.38
C GLU A 205 -8.47 -13.56 -8.64
N SER A 206 -7.39 -13.09 -8.01
CA SER A 206 -6.04 -13.65 -8.15
C SER A 206 -5.43 -14.00 -6.79
N LEU A 207 -4.40 -14.85 -6.82
CA LEU A 207 -3.65 -15.21 -5.62
C LEU A 207 -2.96 -13.97 -5.00
N GLU A 208 -2.42 -13.09 -5.83
CA GLU A 208 -1.81 -11.81 -5.44
C GLU A 208 -2.82 -10.91 -4.71
N HIS A 209 -4.07 -10.81 -5.19
CA HIS A 209 -5.11 -10.04 -4.50
C HIS A 209 -5.33 -10.56 -3.08
N ARG A 210 -5.45 -11.89 -2.93
CA ARG A 210 -5.65 -12.53 -1.64
C ARG A 210 -4.44 -12.33 -0.71
N ILE A 211 -3.22 -12.40 -1.25
CA ILE A 211 -1.97 -12.14 -0.51
C ILE A 211 -1.90 -10.68 -0.03
N LEU A 212 -2.18 -9.70 -0.90
CA LEU A 212 -2.19 -8.27 -0.55
C LEU A 212 -3.26 -7.96 0.50
N ALA A 213 -4.43 -8.60 0.41
CA ALA A 213 -5.48 -8.50 1.41
C ALA A 213 -5.04 -9.07 2.77
N ALA A 214 -4.49 -10.29 2.78
CA ALA A 214 -3.94 -10.91 3.99
C ALA A 214 -2.81 -10.08 4.62
N MET A 215 -1.91 -9.51 3.80
CA MET A 215 -0.82 -8.65 4.29
C MET A 215 -1.35 -7.41 4.98
N SER A 216 -2.37 -6.78 4.39
CA SER A 216 -3.05 -5.63 4.99
C SER A 216 -3.68 -6.00 6.34
N LEU A 217 -4.37 -7.15 6.41
CA LEU A 217 -4.99 -7.65 7.65
C LEU A 217 -3.94 -7.93 8.74
N LEU A 218 -2.78 -8.50 8.39
CA LEU A 218 -1.67 -8.70 9.33
C LEU A 218 -1.13 -7.36 9.84
N HIS A 219 -1.04 -6.34 9.00
CA HIS A 219 -0.64 -5.02 9.47
C HIS A 219 -1.69 -4.39 10.40
N PHE A 220 -2.97 -4.55 10.10
CA PHE A 220 -4.06 -4.11 10.99
C PHE A 220 -4.04 -4.84 12.33
N SER A 221 -3.64 -6.12 12.39
CA SER A 221 -3.58 -6.87 13.66
C SER A 221 -2.55 -6.35 14.65
N LYS A 222 -1.64 -5.46 14.21
CA LYS A 222 -0.66 -4.78 15.07
C LYS A 222 -1.27 -3.59 15.82
N ILE A 223 -2.48 -3.18 15.46
CA ILE A 223 -3.24 -2.10 16.13
C ILE A 223 -4.26 -2.76 17.07
N PRO A 224 -4.26 -2.47 18.38
CA PRO A 224 -5.13 -3.15 19.36
C PRO A 224 -6.61 -3.19 18.98
N GLU A 225 -7.20 -2.07 18.60
CA GLU A 225 -8.62 -1.95 18.26
C GLU A 225 -8.96 -2.74 16.98
N CYS A 226 -8.03 -2.77 16.03
CA CYS A 226 -8.19 -3.54 14.80
C CYS A 226 -7.97 -5.04 15.03
N ARG A 227 -7.12 -5.42 15.98
CA ARG A 227 -6.95 -6.81 16.39
C ARG A 227 -8.24 -7.36 16.98
N GLU A 228 -8.92 -6.61 17.85
CA GLU A 228 -10.23 -7.01 18.37
C GLU A 228 -11.24 -7.23 17.23
N LEU A 229 -11.30 -6.30 16.25
CA LEU A 229 -12.14 -6.45 15.06
C LEU A 229 -11.79 -7.70 14.25
N LEU A 230 -10.50 -7.99 14.05
CA LEU A 230 -10.04 -9.19 13.34
C LEU A 230 -10.48 -10.47 14.04
N MET A 231 -10.42 -10.52 15.38
CA MET A 231 -10.87 -11.68 16.14
C MET A 231 -12.39 -11.94 15.95
N THR A 232 -13.20 -10.89 15.78
CA THR A 232 -14.64 -11.08 15.50
C THR A 232 -14.93 -11.77 14.16
N ILE A 233 -14.00 -11.67 13.19
CA ILE A 233 -14.13 -12.28 11.86
C ILE A 233 -13.20 -13.49 11.67
N ALA A 234 -12.47 -13.93 12.70
CA ALA A 234 -11.45 -14.97 12.60
C ALA A 234 -11.98 -16.24 11.91
N ASN A 235 -13.14 -16.73 12.35
CA ASN A 235 -13.81 -17.91 11.78
C ASN A 235 -14.09 -17.81 10.28
N GLU A 236 -14.31 -16.59 9.76
CA GLU A 236 -14.58 -16.37 8.34
C GLU A 236 -13.31 -16.32 7.49
N ILE A 237 -12.15 -16.01 8.08
CA ILE A 237 -10.86 -15.87 7.37
C ILE A 237 -9.92 -17.06 7.58
N THR A 238 -10.17 -17.93 8.57
CA THR A 238 -9.32 -19.09 8.89
C THR A 238 -9.08 -20.00 7.69
N ALA A 239 -10.14 -20.45 7.00
CA ALA A 239 -10.00 -21.33 5.83
C ALA A 239 -9.27 -20.63 4.66
N PRO A 240 -9.70 -19.43 4.21
CA PRO A 240 -8.99 -18.68 3.17
C PRO A 240 -7.51 -18.42 3.48
N LEU A 241 -7.15 -18.17 4.75
CA LEU A 241 -5.76 -17.96 5.16
C LEU A 241 -4.94 -19.25 5.15
N LYS A 242 -5.55 -20.36 5.58
CA LYS A 242 -4.90 -21.67 5.56
C LYS A 242 -4.45 -22.04 4.15
N ASP A 243 -5.26 -21.73 3.13
CA ASP A 243 -4.89 -21.95 1.72
C ASP A 243 -3.67 -21.11 1.31
N LEU A 244 -3.48 -19.91 1.87
CA LEU A 244 -2.35 -19.04 1.57
C LEU A 244 -1.07 -19.39 2.33
N CYS A 245 -1.16 -20.21 3.37
CA CYS A 245 0.01 -20.63 4.16
C CYS A 245 1.04 -21.39 3.31
N GLU A 246 0.63 -22.07 2.24
CA GLU A 246 1.58 -22.74 1.34
C GLU A 246 2.36 -21.74 0.50
N ALA A 247 1.73 -20.62 0.13
CA ALA A 247 2.29 -19.62 -0.77
C ALA A 247 3.12 -18.53 -0.08
N THR A 248 2.87 -18.24 1.21
CA THR A 248 3.51 -17.11 1.90
C THR A 248 3.79 -17.40 3.38
N TRP A 249 4.93 -16.92 3.89
CA TRP A 249 5.22 -16.98 5.34
C TRP A 249 4.33 -16.03 6.13
N MET A 250 3.95 -14.90 5.52
CA MET A 250 3.11 -13.87 6.12
C MET A 250 1.72 -14.42 6.46
N ALA A 251 1.12 -15.23 5.57
CA ALA A 251 -0.16 -15.88 5.86
C ALA A 251 -0.06 -16.84 7.05
N LYS A 252 1.07 -17.55 7.23
CA LYS A 252 1.30 -18.41 8.41
C LYS A 252 1.33 -17.60 9.70
N GLU A 253 1.94 -16.42 9.67
CA GLU A 253 1.97 -15.52 10.83
C GLU A 253 0.56 -15.04 11.21
N LEU A 254 -0.21 -14.56 10.23
CA LEU A 254 -1.58 -14.11 10.47
C LEU A 254 -2.48 -15.27 10.94
N TYR A 255 -2.37 -16.43 10.31
CA TYR A 255 -3.09 -17.64 10.70
C TYR A 255 -2.78 -18.03 12.14
N ALA A 256 -1.49 -18.07 12.52
CA ALA A 256 -1.10 -18.38 13.89
C ALA A 256 -1.60 -17.33 14.90
N LEU A 257 -1.70 -16.06 14.52
CA LEU A 257 -2.23 -15.00 15.38
C LEU A 257 -3.71 -15.21 15.67
N ILE A 258 -4.52 -15.50 14.65
CA ILE A 258 -5.97 -15.66 14.82
C ILE A 258 -6.36 -17.01 15.43
N SER A 259 -5.54 -18.06 15.29
CA SER A 259 -5.81 -19.39 15.86
C SER A 259 -5.30 -19.59 17.29
N ARG A 260 -4.63 -18.59 17.88
CA ARG A 260 -4.03 -18.70 19.24
C ARG A 260 -5.00 -18.37 20.39
N GLU A 261 -6.25 -18.03 20.10
CA GLU A 261 -7.27 -17.66 21.09
C GLU A 261 -8.48 -18.61 21.14
N ASP A 262 -8.36 -19.83 20.59
CA ASP A 262 -9.31 -20.94 20.80
C ASP A 262 -8.98 -21.77 22.07
#